data_AF-A0A8T4HCJ1-F1
#
_entry.id   AF-A0A8T4HCJ1-F1
#
_cell.length_a   1.000
_cell.length_b   1.000
_cell.length_c   1.000
_cell.angle_alpha   90.00
_cell.angle_beta   90.00
_cell.angle_gamma   90.00
#
_symmetry.space_group_name_H-M   'P 1'
#
loop_
_entity.id
_entity.type
_entity.pdbx_description
1 polymer ?
#
loop_
_entity_poly.entity_id
_entity_poly.type
_entity_poly.pdbx_seq_one_letter_code
_entity_poly.pdbx_strand_id
1 'polypeptide(L)'
;MNKFVKGMAIGVLAPTLAFLLVKYTSLEQAILPGKPHVIIALALLINLIGVRFQFKKGQLEVGRGWMLVTFVSMLLYFYLLKK
;
A
#
# COMPACT_ATOMS: atom_id res chain seq x y z
N MET A 1 -18.52 12.55 4.89
CA MET A 1 -17.25 11.86 5.23
C MET A 1 -16.09 12.82 5.01
N ASN A 2 -15.23 13.02 6.02
CA ASN A 2 -14.05 13.87 5.92
C ASN A 2 -13.15 13.38 4.75
N LYS A 3 -12.69 14.28 3.87
CA LYS A 3 -11.89 13.93 2.68
C LYS A 3 -10.57 13.28 3.06
N PHE A 4 -9.98 13.66 4.19
CA PHE A 4 -8.80 13.01 4.75
C PHE A 4 -9.08 11.54 5.08
N VAL A 5 -10.17 11.27 5.81
CA VAL A 5 -10.59 9.90 6.17
C VAL A 5 -10.91 9.06 4.93
N LYS A 6 -11.53 9.67 3.91
CA LYS A 6 -11.73 9.02 2.61
C LYS A 6 -10.39 8.61 1.98
N GLY A 7 -9.38 9.47 2.05
CA GLY A 7 -8.02 9.17 1.59
C GLY A 7 -7.41 7.98 2.31
N MET A 8 -7.55 7.91 3.64
CA MET A 8 -7.07 6.78 4.42
C MET A 8 -7.77 5.47 4.03
N ALA A 9 -9.10 5.50 3.93
CA ALA A 9 -9.90 4.32 3.59
C ALA A 9 -9.51 3.73 2.23
N ILE A 10 -9.32 4.58 1.22
CA ILE A 10 -8.86 4.13 -0.11
C ILE A 10 -7.41 3.65 -0.05
N GLY A 11 -6.55 4.38 0.66
CA GLY A 11 -5.13 4.06 0.73
C GLY A 11 -4.80 2.76 1.44
N VAL A 12 -5.68 2.23 2.28
CA VAL A 12 -5.44 0.95 2.97
C VAL A 12 -5.65 -0.26 2.05
N LEU A 13 -6.43 -0.10 0.97
CA LEU A 13 -6.91 -1.22 0.16
C LEU A 13 -5.76 -1.99 -0.50
N ALA A 14 -4.90 -1.30 -1.25
CA ALA A 14 -3.80 -1.94 -1.97
C ALA A 14 -2.81 -2.70 -1.06
N PRO A 15 -2.23 -2.09 0.00
CA PRO A 15 -1.30 -2.79 0.89
C PRO A 15 -1.99 -3.93 1.66
N THR A 16 -3.25 -3.78 2.06
CA THR A 16 -3.99 -4.85 2.75
C THR A 16 -4.26 -6.03 1.83
N LEU A 17 -4.73 -5.78 0.60
CA LEU A 17 -4.96 -6.83 -0.38
C LEU A 17 -3.67 -7.59 -0.70
N ALA A 18 -2.56 -6.88 -0.88
CA ALA A 18 -1.27 -7.52 -1.12
C ALA A 18 -0.80 -8.36 0.05
N PHE A 19 -0.97 -7.87 1.28
CA PHE A 19 -0.66 -8.65 2.48
C PHE A 19 -1.51 -9.92 2.58
N LEU A 20 -2.82 -9.83 2.32
CA LEU A 20 -3.71 -10.98 2.33
C LEU A 20 -3.35 -11.99 1.23
N LEU A 21 -3.04 -11.52 0.03
CA LEU A 21 -2.59 -12.36 -1.07
C LEU A 21 -1.32 -13.12 -0.68
N VAL A 22 -0.28 -12.44 -0.21
CA VAL A 22 0.98 -13.09 0.17
C VAL A 22 0.81 -14.03 1.37
N LYS A 23 -0.04 -13.67 2.33
CA LYS A 23 -0.24 -14.47 3.55
C LYS A 23 -1.04 -15.76 3.31
N TYR A 24 -2.06 -15.72 2.46
CA TYR A 24 -2.99 -16.84 2.27
C TYR A 24 -2.79 -17.59 0.96
N THR A 25 -1.91 -17.13 0.08
CA THR A 25 -1.65 -17.79 -1.20
C THR A 25 -0.16 -17.96 -1.43
N SER A 26 0.20 -19.04 -2.13
CA SER A 26 1.57 -19.27 -2.61
C SER A 26 1.90 -18.46 -3.87
N LEU A 27 1.16 -17.36 -4.14
CA LEU A 27 1.26 -16.59 -5.38
C LEU A 27 2.66 -16.02 -5.60
N GLU A 28 3.33 -15.57 -4.53
CA GLU A 28 4.73 -15.13 -4.61
C GLU A 28 5.67 -16.27 -5.03
N GLN A 29 5.49 -17.47 -4.48
CA GLN A 29 6.32 -18.62 -4.82
C GLN A 29 6.06 -19.12 -6.24
N ALA A 30 4.82 -19.04 -6.72
CA ALA A 30 4.43 -19.49 -8.04
C ALA A 30 4.87 -18.53 -9.16
N ILE A 31 4.81 -17.22 -8.95
CA ILE A 31 5.10 -16.21 -9.99
C ILE A 31 6.54 -15.69 -9.88
N LEU A 32 7.07 -15.54 -8.66
CA LEU A 32 8.36 -14.91 -8.37
C LEU A 32 9.21 -15.76 -7.40
N PRO A 33 9.58 -16.98 -7.82
CA PRO A 33 10.38 -17.87 -6.98
C PRO A 33 11.69 -17.20 -6.54
N GLY A 34 12.00 -17.31 -5.25
CA GLY A 34 13.21 -16.73 -4.66
C GLY A 34 13.16 -15.21 -4.43
N LYS A 35 12.04 -14.53 -4.70
CA LYS A 35 11.88 -13.09 -4.43
C LYS A 35 10.69 -12.83 -3.49
N PRO A 36 10.85 -13.16 -2.19
CA PRO A 36 9.80 -12.89 -1.21
C PRO A 36 9.54 -11.38 -1.11
N HIS A 37 8.28 -11.03 -0.89
CA HIS A 37 7.78 -9.68 -0.65
C HIS A 37 7.71 -8.69 -1.83
N VAL A 38 8.03 -9.11 -3.05
CA VAL A 38 7.90 -8.24 -4.25
C VAL A 38 6.46 -7.79 -4.47
N ILE A 39 5.47 -8.63 -4.16
CA ILE A 39 4.05 -8.26 -4.34
C ILE A 39 3.67 -7.13 -3.38
N ILE A 40 4.17 -7.16 -2.14
CA ILE A 40 3.93 -6.10 -1.16
C ILE A 40 4.62 -4.81 -1.60
N ALA A 41 5.86 -4.88 -2.07
CA ALA A 41 6.59 -3.71 -2.58
C ALA A 41 5.86 -3.06 -3.78
N LEU A 42 5.35 -3.86 -4.72
CA LEU A 42 4.55 -3.38 -5.84
C LEU A 42 3.26 -2.70 -5.39
N ALA A 43 2.57 -3.25 -4.40
CA ALA A 43 1.36 -2.64 -3.85
C ALA A 43 1.63 -1.29 -3.20
N LEU A 44 2.74 -1.16 -2.47
CA LEU A 44 3.19 0.11 -1.90
C LEU A 44 3.53 1.14 -2.98
N LEU A 45 4.15 0.71 -4.08
CA LEU A 45 4.47 1.55 -5.23
C LEU A 45 3.19 2.06 -5.94
N ILE A 46 2.22 1.18 -6.17
CA ILE A 46 0.90 1.54 -6.71
C ILE A 46 0.23 2.60 -5.80
N ASN A 47 0.34 2.42 -4.49
CA ASN A 47 -0.19 3.37 -3.53
C ASN A 47 0.47 4.75 -3.62
N LEU A 48 1.79 4.82 -3.79
CA LEU A 48 2.52 6.08 -4.02
C LEU A 48 2.07 6.77 -5.31
N ILE A 49 1.84 5.99 -6.38
CA ILE A 49 1.30 6.52 -7.64
C ILE A 49 -0.10 7.12 -7.41
N GLY A 50 -0.96 6.41 -6.66
CA GLY A 50 -2.29 6.91 -6.26
C GLY A 50 -2.21 8.24 -5.50
N VAL A 51 -1.29 8.33 -4.54
CA VAL A 51 -1.00 9.58 -3.81
C VAL A 51 -0.61 10.70 -4.78
N ARG A 52 0.32 10.45 -5.71
CA ARG A 52 0.75 11.44 -6.71
C ARG A 52 -0.41 11.94 -7.57
N PHE A 53 -1.31 11.06 -8.00
CA PHE A 53 -2.50 11.44 -8.76
C PHE A 53 -3.44 12.35 -7.97
N GLN A 54 -3.63 12.09 -6.68
CA GLN A 54 -4.50 12.92 -5.85
C GLN A 54 -3.95 14.31 -5.64
N PHE A 55 -2.63 14.44 -5.44
CA PHE A 55 -1.98 15.75 -5.42
C PHE A 55 -2.08 16.48 -6.77
N LYS A 56 -1.87 15.78 -7.89
CA LYS A 56 -2.01 16.36 -9.23
C LYS A 56 -3.43 16.87 -9.52
N LYS A 57 -4.44 16.22 -8.96
CA LYS A 57 -5.87 16.62 -9.08
C LYS A 57 -6.27 17.74 -8.10
N GLY A 58 -5.35 18.27 -7.30
CA GLY A 58 -5.66 19.27 -6.26
C GLY A 58 -6.42 18.71 -5.06
N GLN A 59 -6.58 17.38 -4.94
CA GLN A 59 -7.28 16.72 -3.84
C GLN A 59 -6.36 16.54 -2.62
N LEU A 60 -5.87 17.65 -2.08
CA LEU A 60 -4.80 17.66 -1.06
C LEU A 60 -5.15 16.84 0.18
N GLU A 61 -6.36 16.97 0.73
CA GLU A 61 -6.76 16.23 1.94
C GLU A 61 -6.84 14.72 1.70
N VAL A 62 -7.39 14.30 0.56
CA VAL A 62 -7.45 12.88 0.19
C VAL A 62 -6.04 12.34 -0.03
N GLY A 63 -5.18 13.10 -0.71
CA GLY A 63 -3.78 12.76 -0.93
C GLY A 63 -2.99 12.62 0.37
N ARG A 64 -3.19 13.51 1.35
CA ARG A 64 -2.55 13.44 2.68
C ARG A 64 -3.00 12.21 3.47
N GLY A 65 -4.30 11.92 3.49
CA GLY A 65 -4.83 10.74 4.17
C GLY A 65 -4.30 9.44 3.56
N TRP A 66 -4.28 9.37 2.23
CA TRP A 66 -3.70 8.23 1.51
C TRP A 66 -2.19 8.10 1.77
N MET A 67 -1.45 9.21 1.72
CA MET A 67 -0.01 9.25 1.99
C MET A 67 0.33 8.71 3.39
N LEU A 68 -0.43 9.12 4.41
CA LEU A 68 -0.25 8.63 5.77
C LEU A 68 -0.37 7.10 5.82
N VAL A 69 -1.39 6.53 5.19
CA VAL A 69 -1.60 5.08 5.17
C VAL A 69 -0.48 4.37 4.41
N THR A 70 -0.03 4.92 3.27
CA THR A 70 1.12 4.37 2.54
C THR A 70 2.38 4.36 3.41
N PHE A 71 2.64 5.44 4.14
CA PHE A 71 3.80 5.55 5.02
C PHE A 71 3.73 4.56 6.19
N VAL A 72 2.59 4.49 6.87
CA VAL A 72 2.36 3.52 7.97
C VAL A 72 2.49 2.08 7.45
N SER A 73 1.95 1.79 6.27
CA SER A 73 2.06 0.45 5.65
C SER A 73 3.51 0.10 5.34
N MET A 74 4.31 1.04 4.86
CA MET A 74 5.76 0.85 4.66
C MET A 74 6.49 0.57 5.96
N LEU A 75 6.20 1.33 7.02
CA LEU A 75 6.81 1.11 8.34
C LEU A 75 6.45 -0.26 8.90
N LEU A 76 5.18 -0.65 8.83
CA LEU A 76 4.71 -1.97 9.25
C LEU A 76 5.40 -3.07 8.44
N TYR A 77 5.49 -2.90 7.12
CA TYR A 77 6.17 -3.86 6.26
C TYR A 77 7.65 -4.03 6.64
N PHE A 78 8.41 -2.95 6.80
CA PHE A 78 9.82 -3.04 7.21
C PHE A 78 9.98 -3.60 8.62
N TYR A 79 9.08 -3.27 9.54
CA TYR A 79 9.09 -3.84 10.89
C TYR A 79 8.85 -5.36 10.88
N LEU A 80 7.90 -5.82 10.06
CA LEU A 80 7.60 -7.25 9.90
C LEU A 80 8.70 -7.99 9.13
N LEU A 81 9.36 -7.34 8.16
CA LEU A 81 10.44 -7.93 7.37
C LEU A 81 11.74 -8.11 8.16
N LYS A 82 11.95 -7.33 9.22
CA LYS A 82 13.13 -7.45 10.09
C LYS A 82 13.03 -8.64 11.07
N LYS A 83 11.85 -9.24 11.24
CA LYS A 83 11.64 -10.46 12.04
C LYS A 83 11.75 -11.69 11.18
#